data_AF-A0A0A9X806-F1
#
_entry.id   AF-A0A0A9X806-F1
#
_cell.length_a   1.000
_cell.length_b   1.000
_cell.length_c   1.000
_cell.angle_alpha   90.00
_cell.angle_beta   90.00
_cell.angle_gamma   90.00
#
_symmetry.space_group_name_H-M   'P 1'
#
loop_
_entity.id
_entity.type
_entity.pdbx_description
1 polymer ?
#
loop_
_entity_poly.entity_id
_entity_poly.type
_entity_poly.pdbx_seq_one_letter_code
_entity_poly.pdbx_strand_id
1 'polypeptide(L)'
;QSVVALAPKSSTLPPPPPPYFSQSGKSFFLRPVTVFEIERVSQSMKNSFGAPDGVPALVLKSVMGRIAPLLCAIFNASFSQGIVPLELKSSLVIPVLKKGDAQDVRNYRPISLLCFIAKIMERIVYNRLLDYLNSIEFFSASQHGFLKD
;
A
#
# COMPACT_ATOMS: atom_id res chain seq x y z
N GLN A 1 57.54 -8.42 7.75
CA GLN A 1 56.16 -8.04 8.11
C GLN A 1 55.25 -8.61 7.04
N SER A 2 54.51 -9.67 7.36
CA SER A 2 53.67 -10.40 6.40
C SER A 2 52.35 -9.66 6.17
N VAL A 3 52.03 -9.37 4.92
CA VAL A 3 50.74 -8.79 4.52
C VAL A 3 49.76 -9.95 4.31
N VAL A 4 48.77 -10.05 5.20
CA VAL A 4 47.69 -11.04 5.10
C VAL A 4 46.74 -10.60 3.98
N ALA A 5 46.67 -11.38 2.91
CA ALA A 5 45.67 -11.19 1.85
C ALA A 5 44.28 -11.58 2.39
N LEU A 6 43.37 -10.61 2.46
CA LEU A 6 41.95 -10.83 2.76
C LEU A 6 41.27 -11.43 1.52
N ALA A 7 40.76 -12.65 1.65
CA ALA A 7 39.96 -13.31 0.62
C ALA A 7 38.66 -12.52 0.33
N PRO A 8 38.15 -12.55 -0.91
CA PRO A 8 36.90 -11.86 -1.26
C PRO A 8 35.73 -12.51 -0.53
N LYS A 9 34.95 -11.71 0.22
CA LYS A 9 33.70 -12.14 0.84
C LYS A 9 32.74 -12.60 -0.25
N SER A 10 32.37 -13.87 -0.23
CA SER A 10 31.33 -14.43 -1.09
C SER A 10 30.04 -13.63 -0.90
N SER A 11 29.63 -12.91 -1.94
CA SER A 11 28.34 -12.20 -1.99
C SER A 11 27.22 -13.22 -2.19
N THR A 12 26.88 -13.96 -1.14
CA THR A 12 25.62 -14.72 -1.12
C THR A 12 24.52 -13.69 -0.96
N LEU A 13 23.82 -13.37 -2.06
CA LEU A 13 22.56 -12.65 -2.00
C LEU A 13 21.65 -13.39 -0.99
N PRO A 14 20.91 -12.66 -0.14
CA PRO A 14 19.97 -13.31 0.76
C PRO A 14 19.01 -14.17 -0.08
N PRO A 15 18.60 -15.34 0.44
CA PRO A 15 17.66 -16.19 -0.28
C PRO A 15 16.43 -15.36 -0.67
N PRO A 16 15.85 -15.60 -1.86
CA PRO A 16 14.63 -14.91 -2.25
C PRO A 16 13.59 -15.13 -1.15
N PRO A 17 12.82 -14.09 -0.78
CA PRO A 17 11.79 -14.24 0.22
C PRO A 17 10.89 -15.42 -0.17
N PRO A 18 10.44 -16.24 0.80
CA PRO A 18 9.49 -17.31 0.50
C PRO A 18 8.31 -16.73 -0.28
N PRO A 19 7.71 -17.48 -1.22
CA PRO A 19 6.62 -16.96 -2.02
C PRO A 19 5.54 -16.41 -1.08
N TYR A 20 5.25 -15.11 -1.16
CA TYR A 20 4.30 -14.41 -0.27
C TYR A 20 2.86 -14.96 -0.37
N PHE A 21 2.63 -15.89 -1.31
CA PHE A 21 1.41 -16.69 -1.47
C PHE A 21 1.40 -18.00 -0.67
N SER A 22 2.50 -18.41 -0.03
CA SER A 22 2.59 -19.70 0.66
C SER A 22 2.01 -19.60 2.06
N GLN A 23 0.81 -20.13 2.26
CA GLN A 23 0.22 -20.31 3.57
C GLN A 23 1.08 -21.28 4.41
N SER A 24 1.87 -20.76 5.36
CA SER A 24 2.49 -21.57 6.40
C SER A 24 1.98 -21.15 7.79
N GLY A 25 1.09 -21.97 8.37
CA GLY A 25 0.60 -21.81 9.74
C GLY A 25 -0.32 -20.60 9.96
N LYS A 26 -0.23 -19.98 11.15
CA LYS A 26 -1.03 -18.81 11.58
C LYS A 26 -0.43 -17.46 11.14
N SER A 27 0.39 -17.44 10.08
CA SER A 27 1.09 -16.23 9.64
C SER A 27 0.27 -15.44 8.62
N PHE A 28 0.54 -14.14 8.50
CA PHE A 28 -0.08 -13.27 7.51
C PHE A 28 0.51 -13.49 6.11
N PHE A 29 -0.36 -13.56 5.09
CA PHE A 29 0.03 -13.70 3.69
C PHE A 29 -0.83 -12.83 2.75
N LEU A 30 -0.22 -12.31 1.68
CA LEU A 30 -0.93 -11.59 0.64
C LEU A 30 -1.43 -12.57 -0.41
N ARG A 31 -2.70 -13.01 -0.28
CA ARG A 31 -3.37 -13.85 -1.30
C ARG A 31 -3.45 -13.16 -2.69
N PRO A 32 -3.57 -13.87 -3.81
CA PRO A 32 -3.74 -13.22 -5.11
C PRO A 32 -4.95 -12.27 -5.14
N VAL A 33 -4.79 -11.11 -5.75
CA VAL A 33 -5.85 -10.14 -6.06
C VAL A 33 -6.65 -10.63 -7.26
N THR A 34 -7.95 -10.39 -7.25
CA THR A 34 -8.83 -10.66 -8.39
C THR A 34 -9.32 -9.35 -9.03
N VAL A 35 -9.70 -9.44 -10.31
CA VAL A 35 -10.29 -8.30 -11.04
C VAL A 35 -11.53 -7.76 -10.31
N PHE A 36 -12.40 -8.68 -9.86
CA PHE A 36 -13.59 -8.34 -9.09
C PHE A 36 -13.26 -7.63 -7.76
N GLU A 37 -12.21 -8.05 -7.06
CA GLU A 37 -11.76 -7.39 -5.83
C GLU A 37 -11.35 -5.93 -6.10
N ILE A 38 -10.61 -5.68 -7.19
CA ILE A 38 -10.21 -4.32 -7.60
C ILE A 38 -11.43 -3.46 -7.93
N GLU A 39 -12.35 -3.98 -8.75
CA GLU A 39 -13.57 -3.25 -9.12
C GLU A 39 -14.41 -2.92 -7.88
N ARG A 40 -14.66 -3.90 -7.02
CA ARG A 40 -15.43 -3.74 -5.79
C ARG A 40 -14.80 -2.71 -4.86
N VAL A 41 -13.49 -2.81 -4.63
CA VAL A 41 -12.76 -1.84 -3.79
C VAL A 41 -12.86 -0.45 -4.41
N SER A 42 -12.60 -0.31 -5.71
CA SER A 42 -12.67 0.97 -6.39
C SER A 42 -14.03 1.65 -6.22
N GLN A 43 -15.13 0.90 -6.37
CA GLN A 43 -16.48 1.46 -6.26
C GLN A 43 -16.85 1.85 -4.83
N SER A 44 -16.38 1.10 -3.83
CA SER A 44 -16.63 1.39 -2.41
C SER A 44 -15.95 2.66 -1.90
N MET A 45 -14.88 3.12 -2.58
CA MET A 45 -14.11 4.27 -2.14
C MET A 45 -14.80 5.59 -2.50
N LYS A 46 -14.59 6.65 -1.71
CA LYS A 46 -15.10 7.99 -2.04
C LYS A 46 -14.39 8.55 -3.28
N ASN A 47 -15.09 9.36 -4.04
CA ASN A 47 -14.47 10.11 -5.14
C ASN A 47 -13.49 11.13 -4.54
N SER A 48 -12.20 11.01 -4.86
CA SER A 48 -11.19 11.99 -4.48
C SER A 48 -10.81 12.86 -5.67
N PHE A 49 -10.66 14.15 -5.41
CA PHE A 49 -10.11 15.15 -6.31
C PHE A 49 -8.69 15.52 -5.86
N GLY A 50 -7.82 15.94 -6.79
CA GLY A 50 -6.44 16.32 -6.47
C GLY A 50 -5.47 15.14 -6.34
N ALA A 51 -5.63 14.11 -7.16
CA ALA A 51 -4.63 13.06 -7.28
C ALA A 51 -3.33 13.64 -7.89
N PRO A 52 -2.13 13.15 -7.49
CA PRO A 52 -0.84 13.64 -8.01
C PRO A 52 -0.70 13.53 -9.52
N ASP A 53 -1.37 12.55 -10.12
CA ASP A 53 -1.40 12.26 -11.55
C ASP A 53 -2.42 13.11 -12.33
N GLY A 54 -3.17 13.98 -11.64
CA GLY A 54 -4.20 14.83 -12.24
C GLY A 54 -5.46 14.09 -12.67
N VAL A 55 -5.59 12.78 -12.39
CA VAL A 55 -6.74 11.98 -12.83
C VAL A 55 -7.77 11.86 -11.70
N PRO A 56 -9.00 12.39 -11.87
CA PRO A 56 -10.03 12.25 -10.86
C PRO A 56 -10.44 10.78 -10.67
N ALA A 57 -10.72 10.38 -9.43
CA ALA A 57 -11.21 9.04 -9.12
C ALA A 57 -12.47 8.67 -9.92
N LEU A 58 -13.33 9.64 -10.20
CA LEU A 58 -14.55 9.46 -11.00
C LEU A 58 -14.24 8.94 -12.41
N VAL A 59 -13.19 9.48 -13.06
CA VAL A 59 -12.77 9.07 -14.40
C VAL A 59 -12.21 7.65 -14.36
N LEU A 60 -11.37 7.34 -13.37
CA LEU A 60 -10.83 5.98 -13.24
C LEU A 60 -11.90 4.94 -12.93
N LYS A 61 -12.92 5.29 -12.14
CA LYS A 61 -14.07 4.42 -11.88
C LYS A 61 -14.88 4.12 -13.14
N SER A 62 -15.09 5.11 -14.01
CA SER A 62 -15.88 4.90 -15.24
C SER A 62 -15.19 3.95 -16.23
N VAL A 63 -13.85 3.89 -16.22
CA VAL A 63 -13.07 2.98 -17.07
C VAL A 63 -12.57 1.74 -16.33
N MET A 64 -12.90 1.57 -15.05
CA MET A 64 -12.29 0.54 -14.19
C MET A 64 -12.44 -0.86 -14.76
N GLY A 65 -13.61 -1.20 -15.31
CA GLY A 65 -13.85 -2.53 -15.88
C GLY A 65 -12.93 -2.89 -17.05
N ARG A 66 -12.30 -1.90 -17.71
CA ARG A 66 -11.33 -2.14 -18.78
C ARG A 66 -9.89 -2.24 -18.25
N ILE A 67 -9.55 -1.48 -17.22
CA ILE A 67 -8.17 -1.41 -16.69
C ILE A 67 -7.92 -2.38 -15.55
N ALA A 68 -8.96 -2.86 -14.86
CA ALA A 68 -8.84 -3.77 -13.72
C ALA A 68 -8.09 -5.08 -14.03
N PRO A 69 -8.21 -5.71 -15.22
CA PRO A 69 -7.37 -6.85 -15.58
C PRO A 69 -5.88 -6.54 -15.59
N LEU A 70 -5.48 -5.38 -16.11
CA LEU A 70 -4.08 -4.94 -16.13
C LEU A 70 -3.59 -4.63 -14.71
N LEU A 71 -4.39 -3.91 -13.92
CA LEU A 71 -4.07 -3.62 -12.52
C LEU A 71 -3.94 -4.90 -11.68
N CYS A 72 -4.79 -5.89 -11.94
CA CYS A 72 -4.72 -7.20 -11.30
C CYS A 72 -3.37 -7.88 -11.56
N ALA A 73 -2.90 -7.89 -12.81
CA ALA A 73 -1.58 -8.42 -13.15
C ALA A 73 -0.45 -7.67 -12.43
N ILE A 74 -0.50 -6.34 -12.42
CA ILE A 74 0.51 -5.50 -11.75
C ILE A 74 0.52 -5.74 -10.24
N PHE A 75 -0.65 -5.75 -9.58
CA PHE A 75 -0.75 -5.95 -8.14
C PHE A 75 -0.30 -7.35 -7.73
N ASN A 76 -0.66 -8.38 -8.49
CA ASN A 76 -0.20 -9.74 -8.22
C ASN A 76 1.31 -9.89 -8.43
N ALA A 77 1.87 -9.29 -9.49
CA ALA A 77 3.32 -9.24 -9.66
C ALA A 77 4.00 -8.55 -8.47
N SER A 78 3.47 -7.39 -8.05
CA SER A 78 3.97 -6.64 -6.90
C SER A 78 3.93 -7.46 -5.61
N PHE A 79 2.80 -8.11 -5.30
CA PHE A 79 2.64 -8.93 -4.10
C PHE A 79 3.53 -10.18 -4.13
N SER A 80 3.73 -10.78 -5.31
CA SER A 80 4.59 -11.95 -5.48
C SER A 80 6.08 -11.63 -5.31
N GLN A 81 6.50 -10.44 -5.72
CA GLN A 81 7.91 -10.01 -5.70
C GLN A 81 8.26 -9.18 -4.46
N GLY A 82 7.26 -8.71 -3.71
CA GLY A 82 7.46 -7.77 -2.61
C GLY A 82 7.90 -6.37 -3.06
N ILE A 83 7.73 -6.04 -4.35
CA ILE A 83 8.18 -4.77 -4.94
C ILE A 83 6.95 -3.98 -5.39
N VAL A 84 6.72 -2.83 -4.75
CA VAL A 84 5.68 -1.88 -5.18
C VAL A 84 6.21 -0.99 -6.31
N PRO A 85 5.46 -0.78 -7.42
CA PRO A 85 5.84 0.15 -8.49
C PRO A 85 6.12 1.56 -7.97
N LEU A 86 7.10 2.26 -8.56
CA LEU A 86 7.52 3.58 -8.09
C LEU A 86 6.38 4.60 -8.16
N GLU A 87 5.61 4.55 -9.23
CA GLU A 87 4.47 5.44 -9.51
C GLU A 87 3.37 5.30 -8.45
N LEU A 88 3.25 4.12 -7.83
CA LEU A 88 2.30 3.88 -6.74
C LEU A 88 2.86 4.27 -5.36
N LYS A 89 4.16 4.56 -5.26
CA LYS A 89 4.81 5.09 -4.04
C LYS A 89 4.80 6.62 -4.00
N SER A 90 4.59 7.27 -5.14
CA SER A 90 4.59 8.74 -5.23
C SER A 90 3.34 9.36 -4.61
N SER A 91 3.51 10.49 -3.93
CA SER A 91 2.42 11.26 -3.33
C SER A 91 2.65 12.76 -3.45
N LEU A 92 1.57 13.54 -3.57
CA LEU A 92 1.59 15.00 -3.50
C LEU A 92 1.44 15.42 -2.04
N VAL A 93 2.42 16.15 -1.51
CA VAL A 93 2.37 16.67 -0.13
C VAL A 93 1.72 18.05 -0.12
N ILE A 94 0.59 18.19 0.57
CA ILE A 94 -0.13 19.45 0.71
C ILE A 94 -0.13 19.88 2.18
N PRO A 95 0.31 21.12 2.51
CA PRO A 95 0.20 21.65 3.86
C PRO A 95 -1.25 22.05 4.15
N VAL A 96 -1.83 21.53 5.24
CA VAL A 96 -3.17 21.90 5.72
C VAL A 96 -3.05 22.58 7.08
N LEU A 97 -3.61 23.78 7.19
CA LEU A 97 -3.58 24.55 8.44
C LEU A 97 -4.34 23.79 9.53
N LYS A 98 -3.67 23.52 10.66
CA LYS A 98 -4.28 22.86 11.82
C LYS A 98 -5.02 23.86 12.70
N LYS A 99 -4.31 24.91 13.16
CA LYS A 99 -4.80 25.99 14.04
C LYS A 99 -3.72 27.05 14.20
N GLY A 100 -4.10 28.27 14.58
CA GLY A 100 -3.16 29.37 14.87
C GLY A 100 -2.93 30.29 13.68
N ASP A 101 -1.83 31.01 13.69
CA ASP A 101 -1.43 31.96 12.64
C ASP A 101 -1.10 31.23 11.33
N ALA A 102 -1.72 31.66 10.23
CA ALA A 102 -1.49 31.15 8.89
C ALA A 102 -0.11 31.53 8.32
N GLN A 103 0.55 32.53 8.89
CA GLN A 103 1.91 32.92 8.47
C GLN A 103 3.00 32.07 9.14
N ASP A 104 2.67 31.30 10.18
CA ASP A 104 3.61 30.39 10.83
C ASP A 104 3.50 28.98 10.24
N VAL A 105 4.53 28.56 9.50
CA VAL A 105 4.60 27.24 8.86
C VAL A 105 4.41 26.07 9.84
N ARG A 106 4.74 26.25 11.13
CA ARG A 106 4.59 25.22 12.17
C ARG A 106 3.13 24.89 12.48
N ASN A 107 2.20 25.77 12.08
CA ASN A 107 0.77 25.58 12.26
C ASN A 107 0.13 24.68 11.20
N TYR A 108 0.89 24.26 10.18
CA TYR A 108 0.43 23.36 9.13
C TYR A 108 0.82 21.91 9.41
N ARG A 109 -0.01 20.98 8.96
CA ARG A 109 0.32 19.56 8.88
C ARG A 109 0.52 19.16 7.42
N PRO A 110 1.58 18.42 7.07
CA PRO A 110 1.69 17.82 5.76
C PRO A 110 0.68 16.68 5.63
N ILE A 111 -0.07 16.65 4.52
CA ILE A 111 -0.92 15.53 4.13
C ILE A 111 -0.42 15.00 2.79
N SER A 112 -0.16 13.69 2.73
CA SER A 112 0.22 13.00 1.49
C SER A 112 -1.03 12.54 0.74
N LEU A 113 -1.23 13.05 -0.47
CA LEU A 113 -2.26 12.58 -1.38
C LEU A 113 -1.66 11.57 -2.34
N LEU A 114 -2.17 10.34 -2.31
CA LEU A 114 -1.81 9.29 -3.27
C LEU A 114 -2.73 9.34 -4.50
N CYS A 115 -2.25 8.80 -5.62
CA CYS A 115 -3.09 8.54 -6.78
C CYS A 115 -4.17 7.50 -6.45
N PHE A 116 -5.27 7.51 -7.19
CA PHE A 116 -6.41 6.65 -6.87
C PHE A 116 -6.07 5.16 -6.97
N ILE A 117 -5.22 4.79 -7.94
CA ILE A 117 -4.76 3.39 -8.13
C ILE A 117 -3.95 2.91 -6.91
N ALA A 118 -3.04 3.74 -6.39
CA ALA A 118 -2.26 3.40 -5.19
C ALA A 118 -3.19 3.17 -3.99
N LYS A 119 -4.22 4.04 -3.81
CA LYS A 119 -5.20 3.86 -2.73
C LYS A 119 -6.01 2.57 -2.83
N ILE A 120 -6.28 2.08 -4.05
CA ILE A 120 -6.94 0.77 -4.24
C ILE A 120 -6.04 -0.34 -3.72
N MET A 121 -4.76 -0.35 -4.11
CA MET A 121 -3.79 -1.34 -3.65
C MET A 121 -3.62 -1.30 -2.12
N GLU A 122 -3.47 -0.10 -1.53
CA GLU A 122 -3.41 0.09 -0.08
C GLU A 122 -4.66 -0.45 0.61
N ARG A 123 -5.85 -0.18 0.06
CA ARG A 123 -7.11 -0.66 0.63
C ARG A 123 -7.21 -2.19 0.63
N ILE A 124 -6.73 -2.85 -0.43
CA ILE A 124 -6.70 -4.31 -0.52
C ILE A 124 -5.78 -4.89 0.56
N VAL A 125 -4.58 -4.33 0.71
CA VAL A 125 -3.62 -4.77 1.74
C VAL A 125 -4.18 -4.51 3.14
N TYR A 126 -4.73 -3.31 3.37
CA TYR A 126 -5.35 -2.92 4.64
C TYR A 126 -6.46 -3.89 5.06
N ASN A 127 -7.38 -4.23 4.15
CA ASN A 127 -8.48 -5.14 4.47
C ASN A 127 -7.93 -6.51 4.91
N ARG A 128 -6.97 -7.07 4.16
CA ARG A 128 -6.38 -8.37 4.48
C ARG A 128 -5.62 -8.36 5.80
N LEU A 129 -4.85 -7.30 6.05
CA LEU A 129 -4.11 -7.14 7.30
C LEU A 129 -5.06 -7.03 8.49
N LEU A 130 -6.12 -6.23 8.37
CA LEU A 130 -7.12 -6.07 9.41
C LEU A 130 -7.87 -7.38 9.68
N ASP A 131 -8.28 -8.09 8.63
CA ASP A 131 -8.92 -9.40 8.75
C ASP A 131 -8.03 -10.40 9.50
N TYR A 132 -6.73 -10.42 9.18
CA TYR A 132 -5.76 -11.25 9.88
C TYR A 132 -5.60 -10.87 11.35
N LEU A 133 -5.39 -9.59 11.65
CA LEU A 133 -5.22 -9.10 13.02
C LEU A 133 -6.46 -9.38 13.89
N ASN A 134 -7.65 -9.26 13.32
CA ASN A 134 -8.89 -9.65 13.98
C ASN A 134 -8.97 -11.15 14.23
N SER A 135 -8.55 -11.98 13.27
CA SER A 135 -8.59 -13.45 13.40
C SER A 135 -7.71 -14.01 14.52
N ILE A 136 -6.70 -13.24 14.94
CA ILE A 136 -5.80 -13.60 16.06
C ILE A 136 -6.10 -12.80 17.33
N GLU A 137 -7.24 -12.09 17.39
CA GLU A 137 -7.65 -11.25 18.52
C GLU A 137 -6.55 -10.26 18.95
N PHE A 138 -5.84 -9.67 17.98
CA PHE A 138 -4.67 -8.83 18.24
C PHE A 138 -5.00 -7.55 19.03
N PHE A 139 -6.18 -6.99 18.82
CA PHE A 139 -6.55 -5.69 19.38
C PHE A 139 -7.07 -5.81 20.82
N SER A 140 -6.61 -4.90 21.69
CA SER A 140 -7.17 -4.73 23.03
C SER A 140 -8.61 -4.19 22.96
N ALA A 141 -9.44 -4.56 23.93
CA ALA A 141 -10.77 -3.99 24.12
C ALA A 141 -10.76 -2.45 24.32
N SER A 142 -9.62 -1.86 24.68
CA SER A 142 -9.47 -0.41 24.83
C SER A 142 -8.95 0.29 23.56
N GLN A 143 -8.74 -0.43 22.46
CA GLN A 143 -8.35 0.15 21.19
C GLN A 143 -9.58 0.63 20.43
N HIS A 144 -9.74 1.96 20.32
CA HIS A 144 -10.89 2.57 19.64
C HIS A 144 -10.47 3.33 18.37
N GLY A 145 -9.19 3.71 18.26
CA GLY A 145 -8.69 4.46 17.11
C GLY A 145 -8.45 3.54 15.90
N PHE A 146 -8.91 3.97 14.72
CA PHE A 146 -8.59 3.35 13.43
C PHE A 146 -9.10 1.91 13.22
N LEU A 147 -9.96 1.43 14.11
CA LEU A 147 -10.75 0.22 13.89
C LEU A 147 -12.06 0.58 13.16
N LYS A 148 -12.69 -0.41 12.52
CA LYS A 148 -14.08 -0.26 12.09
C LYS A 148 -14.95 -0.33 13.35
N ASP A 149 -15.91 0.58 13.43
CA ASP A 149 -17.00 0.53 14.41
C ASP A 149 -17.88 -0.72 14.23
#